data_AF-A0A3Q3L5S9-F1
#
_entry.id   AF-A0A3Q3L5S9-F1
#
_cell.length_a   1.000
_cell.length_b   1.000
_cell.length_c   1.000
_cell.angle_alpha   90.00
_cell.angle_beta   90.00
_cell.angle_gamma   90.00
#
_symmetry.space_group_name_H-M   'P 1'
#
loop_
_entity.id
_entity.type
_entity.pdbx_description
1 polymer ?
#
loop_
_entity_poly.entity_id
_entity_poly.type
_entity_poly.pdbx_seq_one_letter_code
_entity_poly.pdbx_strand_id
1 'polypeptide(L)'
;MPRNYKRKTGRASTPLQDMDSAVKEVEKGKSIHEVARQINIYGKEIRPGYERTGLANQVFDEHMEKELAEHIKALAAMFHSLSPMKCRELAFEYAQRNDINIPASWIREEKAGLAKCEFIKKKGENDISIPLNDTTDYESSDVQNDDDDDGDKDLSAGDFVIVNFAGKTKSYNDIGLVEKVDGADINAKFLRRSSKKSLDGKPIFTFKENDEGVIPRKDVRKKLPTPQKLGGTARREQKFIFPCSIDKWDVM
;
A
#
# COMPACT_ATOMS: atom_id res chain seq x y z
N MET A 1 8.86 14.15 -26.35
CA MET A 1 7.46 14.65 -26.42
C MET A 1 6.64 14.01 -25.31
N PRO A 2 5.88 14.76 -24.51
CA PRO A 2 5.02 14.21 -23.47
C PRO A 2 3.98 13.26 -24.07
N ARG A 3 3.83 12.06 -23.50
CA ARG A 3 2.82 11.09 -23.95
C ARG A 3 1.42 11.59 -23.58
N ASN A 4 0.63 11.99 -24.57
CA ASN A 4 -0.78 12.31 -24.39
C ASN A 4 -1.62 11.01 -24.36
N TYR A 5 -1.86 10.48 -23.16
CA TYR A 5 -2.62 9.24 -22.96
C TYR A 5 -4.13 9.50 -22.99
N LYS A 6 -4.81 8.96 -23.99
CA LYS A 6 -6.29 8.92 -24.04
C LYS A 6 -6.79 7.66 -23.34
N ARG A 7 -7.68 7.80 -22.35
CA ARG A 7 -8.26 6.66 -21.62
C ARG A 7 -9.15 5.83 -22.56
N LYS A 8 -9.14 4.51 -22.39
CA LYS A 8 -10.00 3.56 -23.15
C LYS A 8 -11.46 3.51 -22.66
N THR A 9 -11.73 4.05 -21.48
CA THR A 9 -13.05 3.96 -20.83
C THR A 9 -13.50 5.33 -20.32
N GLY A 10 -14.78 5.67 -20.53
CA GLY A 10 -15.41 6.88 -19.96
C GLY A 10 -15.78 6.78 -18.48
N ARG A 11 -15.28 5.78 -17.74
CA ARG A 11 -15.56 5.64 -16.29
C ARG A 11 -15.03 6.85 -15.53
N ALA A 12 -15.88 7.43 -14.68
CA ALA A 12 -15.60 8.64 -13.91
C ALA A 12 -15.24 9.86 -14.78
N SER A 13 -15.86 9.98 -15.97
CA SER A 13 -15.69 11.13 -16.87
C SER A 13 -16.78 12.19 -16.69
N THR A 14 -17.74 11.97 -15.79
CA THR A 14 -18.86 12.89 -15.58
C THR A 14 -18.36 14.20 -14.97
N PRO A 15 -18.77 15.36 -15.51
CA PRO A 15 -18.43 16.65 -14.92
C PRO A 15 -19.05 16.81 -13.52
N LEU A 16 -18.37 17.56 -12.67
CA LEU A 16 -18.76 17.76 -11.26
C LEU A 16 -20.16 18.37 -11.10
N GLN A 17 -20.52 19.29 -12.00
CA GLN A 17 -21.80 19.96 -11.97
C GLN A 17 -22.99 19.01 -12.18
N ASP A 18 -22.82 18.00 -13.04
CA ASP A 18 -23.85 16.98 -13.27
C ASP A 18 -24.02 16.09 -12.03
N MET A 19 -22.91 15.79 -11.33
CA MET A 19 -22.94 15.04 -10.07
C MET A 19 -23.66 15.80 -8.96
N ASP A 20 -23.35 17.09 -8.79
CA ASP A 20 -23.98 17.92 -7.75
C ASP A 20 -25.49 18.10 -8.02
N SER A 21 -25.86 18.21 -9.30
CA SER A 21 -27.26 18.25 -9.73
C SER A 21 -27.96 16.93 -9.41
N ALA A 22 -27.30 15.79 -9.67
CA ALA A 22 -27.80 14.46 -9.37
C ALA A 22 -28.10 14.26 -7.88
N VAL A 23 -27.17 14.68 -7.01
CA VAL A 23 -27.33 14.56 -5.55
C VAL A 23 -28.54 15.35 -5.08
N LYS A 24 -28.71 16.60 -5.57
CA LYS A 24 -29.87 17.44 -5.27
C LYS A 24 -31.19 16.81 -5.70
N GLU A 25 -31.22 16.06 -6.81
CA GLU A 25 -32.43 15.36 -7.24
C GLU A 25 -32.79 14.17 -6.37
N VAL A 26 -31.78 13.43 -5.90
CA VAL A 26 -31.98 12.34 -4.94
C VAL A 26 -32.43 12.87 -3.60
N GLU A 27 -31.88 14.00 -3.13
CA GLU A 27 -32.33 14.69 -1.92
C GLU A 27 -33.78 15.17 -2.01
N LYS A 28 -34.22 15.59 -3.20
CA LYS A 28 -35.62 15.94 -3.48
C LYS A 28 -36.57 14.72 -3.50
N GLY A 29 -36.06 13.51 -3.30
CA GLY A 29 -36.85 12.28 -3.18
C GLY A 29 -36.92 11.44 -4.46
N LYS A 30 -36.17 11.76 -5.52
CA LYS A 30 -36.11 10.88 -6.71
C LYS A 30 -35.32 9.60 -6.39
N SER A 31 -35.64 8.52 -7.10
CA SER A 31 -34.92 7.24 -6.93
C SER A 31 -33.48 7.34 -7.40
N ILE A 32 -32.52 6.89 -6.57
CA ILE A 32 -31.09 6.81 -6.91
C ILE A 32 -30.88 6.09 -8.25
N HIS A 33 -31.66 5.04 -8.53
CA HIS A 33 -31.52 4.25 -9.75
C HIS A 33 -32.08 4.97 -10.98
N GLU A 34 -33.04 5.86 -10.80
CA GLU A 34 -33.59 6.68 -11.88
C GLU A 34 -32.58 7.74 -12.29
N VAL A 35 -32.06 8.50 -11.32
CA VAL A 35 -31.05 9.54 -11.55
C VAL A 35 -29.75 8.94 -12.10
N ALA A 36 -29.29 7.82 -11.55
CA ALA A 36 -28.10 7.11 -12.03
C ALA A 36 -28.22 6.64 -13.49
N ARG A 37 -29.42 6.24 -13.94
CA ARG A 37 -29.68 5.86 -15.34
C ARG A 37 -29.64 7.07 -16.27
N GLN A 38 -30.18 8.21 -15.83
CA GLN A 38 -30.18 9.45 -16.63
C GLN A 38 -28.77 9.98 -16.89
N ILE A 39 -27.90 9.91 -15.89
CA ILE A 39 -26.55 10.47 -15.96
C ILE A 39 -25.49 9.40 -16.34
N ASN A 40 -25.91 8.13 -16.45
CA ASN A 40 -25.08 6.98 -16.78
C ASN A 40 -23.90 6.76 -15.81
N ILE A 41 -24.22 6.69 -14.51
CA ILE A 41 -23.24 6.60 -13.41
C ILE A 41 -23.60 5.47 -12.46
N TYR A 42 -22.63 4.96 -11.72
CA TYR A 42 -22.89 4.05 -10.62
C TYR A 42 -23.58 4.80 -9.47
N GLY A 43 -24.80 4.37 -9.10
CA GLY A 43 -25.62 5.02 -8.08
C GLY A 43 -25.02 5.10 -6.66
N LYS A 44 -23.83 4.53 -6.42
CA LYS A 44 -23.07 4.75 -5.18
C LYS A 44 -22.58 6.20 -5.06
N GLU A 45 -22.26 6.84 -6.17
CA GLU A 45 -21.65 8.19 -6.21
C GLU A 45 -22.66 9.32 -5.95
N ILE A 46 -23.96 9.04 -6.07
CA ILE A 46 -25.07 10.01 -5.94
C ILE A 46 -25.86 9.77 -4.62
N ARG A 47 -25.33 8.92 -3.73
CA ARG A 47 -26.01 8.68 -2.44
C ARG A 47 -25.90 9.94 -1.57
N PRO A 48 -26.99 10.37 -0.93
CA PRO A 48 -26.94 11.46 0.05
C PRO A 48 -25.94 11.11 1.16
N GLY A 49 -25.07 12.06 1.51
CA GLY A 49 -24.00 11.87 2.49
C GLY A 49 -22.79 11.06 2.00
N TYR A 50 -22.74 10.64 0.73
CA TYR A 50 -21.50 10.10 0.16
C TYR A 50 -20.55 11.24 -0.17
N GLU A 51 -19.55 11.45 0.67
CA GLU A 51 -18.44 12.32 0.35
C GLU A 51 -17.49 11.62 -0.62
N ARG A 52 -17.15 12.29 -1.73
CA ARG A 52 -16.13 11.80 -2.64
C ARG A 52 -14.85 11.57 -1.84
N THR A 53 -14.23 10.40 -2.03
CA THR A 53 -13.03 9.99 -1.28
C THR A 53 -11.88 11.01 -1.35
N GLY A 54 -11.84 11.87 -2.38
CA GLY A 54 -10.89 12.97 -2.46
C GLY A 54 -11.19 14.16 -1.54
N LEU A 55 -12.46 14.51 -1.35
CA LEU A 55 -12.88 15.65 -0.51
C LEU A 55 -12.94 15.26 0.98
N ALA A 56 -13.46 14.08 1.29
CA ALA A 56 -13.52 13.57 2.67
C ALA A 56 -12.15 13.45 3.35
N ASN A 57 -11.09 13.31 2.55
CA ASN A 57 -9.73 13.15 3.01
C ASN A 57 -8.91 14.44 2.86
N GLN A 58 -9.52 15.59 2.59
CA GLN A 58 -8.84 16.88 2.54
C GLN A 58 -8.51 17.32 3.97
N VAL A 59 -7.22 17.55 4.26
CA VAL A 59 -6.76 17.96 5.61
C VAL A 59 -6.47 19.45 5.66
N PHE A 60 -6.01 20.01 4.54
CA PHE A 60 -5.77 21.43 4.39
C PHE A 60 -6.89 22.06 3.57
N ASP A 61 -7.35 23.22 4.01
CA ASP A 61 -8.18 24.08 3.17
C ASP A 61 -7.36 24.66 2.00
N GLU A 62 -8.02 25.15 0.96
CA GLU A 62 -7.36 25.67 -0.23
C GLU A 62 -6.38 26.81 0.07
N HIS A 63 -6.71 27.67 1.03
CA HIS A 63 -5.82 28.74 1.49
C HIS A 63 -4.54 28.19 2.14
N MET A 64 -4.69 27.22 3.05
CA MET A 64 -3.58 26.57 3.74
C MET A 64 -2.68 25.80 2.77
N GLU A 65 -3.27 25.11 1.79
CA GLU A 65 -2.50 24.45 0.74
C GLU A 65 -1.66 25.44 -0.07
N LYS A 66 -2.20 26.64 -0.33
CA LYS A 66 -1.50 27.69 -1.06
C LYS A 66 -0.32 28.24 -0.26
N GLU A 67 -0.54 28.58 1.00
CA GLU A 67 0.51 29.08 1.90
C GLU A 67 1.65 28.07 2.06
N LEU A 68 1.31 26.81 2.32
CA LEU A 68 2.29 25.73 2.42
C LEU A 68 3.07 25.52 1.12
N ALA A 69 2.39 25.61 -0.03
CA ALA A 69 3.05 25.48 -1.33
C ALA A 69 4.01 26.63 -1.62
N GLU A 70 3.66 27.87 -1.28
CA GLU A 70 4.53 29.04 -1.41
C GLU A 70 5.77 28.92 -0.50
N HIS A 71 5.57 28.47 0.74
CA HIS A 71 6.67 28.22 1.67
C HIS A 71 7.63 27.13 1.16
N ILE A 72 7.11 26.02 0.65
CA ILE A 72 7.92 24.95 0.07
C ILE A 72 8.66 25.43 -1.19
N LYS A 73 8.06 26.28 -2.03
CA LYS A 73 8.74 26.89 -3.18
C LYS A 73 9.88 27.80 -2.76
N ALA A 74 9.70 28.62 -1.73
CA ALA A 74 10.76 29.47 -1.19
C ALA A 74 11.94 28.62 -0.66
N LEU A 75 11.64 27.55 0.08
CA LEU A 75 12.65 26.60 0.55
C LEU A 75 13.35 25.89 -0.63
N ALA A 76 12.63 25.49 -1.67
CA ALA A 76 13.22 24.85 -2.87
C ALA A 76 14.14 25.80 -3.65
N ALA A 77 13.87 27.12 -3.62
CA ALA A 77 14.73 28.11 -4.24
C ALA A 77 16.04 28.32 -3.47
N MET A 78 15.99 28.20 -2.14
CA MET A 78 17.17 28.33 -1.26
C MET A 78 18.01 27.06 -1.19
N PHE A 79 17.37 25.89 -1.21
CA PHE A 79 18.02 24.58 -1.15
C PHE A 79 17.88 23.90 -2.51
N HIS A 80 19.00 23.68 -3.21
CA HIS A 80 19.07 23.15 -4.59
C HIS A 80 18.42 21.76 -4.82
N SER A 81 17.80 21.16 -3.81
CA SER A 81 16.82 20.10 -3.94
C SER A 81 15.99 19.97 -2.65
N LEU A 82 14.67 20.06 -2.76
CA LEU A 82 13.77 19.59 -1.71
C LEU A 82 13.35 18.17 -2.02
N SER A 83 13.72 17.25 -1.14
CA SER A 83 13.30 15.86 -1.27
C SER A 83 11.79 15.74 -1.00
N PRO A 84 11.09 14.79 -1.64
CA PRO A 84 9.68 14.51 -1.36
C PRO A 84 9.42 14.14 0.12
N MET A 85 10.42 13.59 0.81
CA MET A 85 10.35 13.32 2.25
C MET A 85 10.27 14.62 3.04
N LYS A 86 11.14 15.59 2.74
CA LYS A 86 11.16 16.86 3.48
C LYS A 86 9.88 17.65 3.28
N CYS A 87 9.29 17.62 2.08
CA CYS A 87 7.98 18.20 1.84
C CYS A 87 6.86 17.57 2.68
N ARG A 88 6.94 16.26 2.96
CA ARG A 88 5.95 15.54 3.80
C ARG A 88 6.10 15.87 5.27
N GLU A 89 7.33 16.02 5.75
CA GLU A 89 7.63 16.47 7.11
C GLU A 89 7.14 17.91 7.32
N LEU A 90 7.47 18.82 6.41
CA LEU A 90 7.03 20.22 6.48
C LEU A 90 5.50 20.35 6.49
N ALA A 91 4.80 19.53 5.71
CA ALA A 91 3.34 19.48 5.73
C ALA A 91 2.79 18.99 7.09
N PHE A 92 3.42 18.00 7.70
CA PHE A 92 3.04 17.51 9.03
C PHE A 92 3.28 18.57 10.11
N GLU A 93 4.45 19.20 10.11
CA GLU A 93 4.77 20.28 11.04
C GLU A 93 3.82 21.48 10.88
N TYR A 94 3.51 21.86 9.64
CA TYR A 94 2.56 22.94 9.36
C TYR A 94 1.16 22.59 9.90
N ALA A 95 0.71 21.33 9.74
CA ALA A 95 -0.56 20.88 10.31
C ALA A 95 -0.58 20.91 11.84
N GLN A 96 0.54 20.55 12.50
CA GLN A 96 0.67 20.64 13.95
C GLN A 96 0.66 22.09 14.44
N ARG A 97 1.38 23.00 13.78
CA ARG A 97 1.43 24.41 14.16
C ARG A 97 0.10 25.15 14.00
N ASN A 98 -0.76 24.66 13.11
CA ASN A 98 -2.09 25.22 12.85
C ASN A 98 -3.21 24.45 13.57
N ASP A 99 -2.88 23.54 14.49
CA ASP A 99 -3.84 22.72 15.26
C ASP A 99 -4.89 22.01 14.39
N ILE A 100 -4.48 21.55 13.21
CA ILE A 100 -5.37 20.89 12.24
C ILE A 100 -5.59 19.43 12.67
N ASN A 101 -6.81 18.91 12.49
CA ASN A 101 -7.07 17.50 12.73
C ASN A 101 -6.35 16.61 11.69
N ILE A 102 -5.32 15.90 12.13
CA ILE A 102 -4.46 15.09 11.27
C ILE A 102 -4.84 13.60 11.38
N PRO A 103 -4.87 12.84 10.26
CA PRO A 103 -5.06 11.40 10.30
C PRO A 103 -4.02 10.67 11.17
N ALA A 104 -4.43 9.60 11.86
CA ALA A 104 -3.55 8.79 12.71
C ALA A 104 -2.31 8.23 11.98
N SER A 105 -2.39 8.03 10.66
CA SER A 105 -1.24 7.62 9.85
C SER A 105 -0.12 8.65 9.81
N TRP A 106 -0.44 9.95 9.86
CA TRP A 106 0.57 11.01 9.88
C TRP A 106 1.26 11.07 11.22
N ILE A 107 0.53 10.85 12.32
CA ILE A 107 1.08 10.85 13.69
C ILE A 107 2.07 9.69 13.84
N ARG A 108 1.67 8.49 13.41
CA ARG A 108 2.51 7.29 13.51
C ARG A 108 3.81 7.40 12.71
N GLU A 109 3.78 8.09 11.57
CA GLU A 109 4.91 8.20 10.65
C GLU A 109 5.64 9.54 10.74
N GLU A 110 5.14 10.46 11.56
CA GLU A 110 5.59 11.85 11.74
C GLU A 110 5.71 12.64 10.42
N LYS A 111 4.87 12.29 9.43
CA LYS A 111 4.91 12.90 8.10
C LYS A 111 3.59 12.75 7.35
N ALA A 112 3.33 13.66 6.42
CA ALA A 112 2.14 13.59 5.58
C ALA A 112 2.09 12.32 4.72
N GLY A 113 0.92 11.83 4.31
CA GLY A 113 0.80 10.66 3.43
C GLY A 113 1.33 10.89 2.00
N LEU A 114 1.80 9.83 1.33
CA LEU A 114 2.37 9.89 -0.05
C LEU A 114 1.44 10.56 -1.08
N ALA A 115 0.16 10.21 -1.07
CA ALA A 115 -0.83 10.75 -2.00
C ALA A 115 -1.10 12.25 -1.79
N LYS A 116 -0.78 12.78 -0.59
CA LYS A 116 -1.04 14.18 -0.27
C LYS A 116 -0.06 15.07 -1.04
N CYS A 117 1.24 14.81 -1.01
CA CYS A 117 2.26 15.67 -1.64
C CYS A 117 2.18 15.79 -3.18
N GLU A 118 1.21 15.16 -3.83
CA GLU A 118 0.83 15.48 -5.21
C GLU A 118 0.25 16.90 -5.37
N PHE A 119 -0.25 17.55 -4.30
CA PHE A 119 -0.70 18.96 -4.36
C PHE A 119 0.43 19.91 -4.78
N ILE A 120 1.66 19.63 -4.33
CA ILE A 120 2.87 20.40 -4.69
C ILE A 120 3.19 20.23 -6.18
N LYS A 121 2.92 19.04 -6.74
CA LYS A 121 3.18 18.73 -8.15
C LYS A 121 2.13 19.36 -9.09
N LYS A 122 0.89 19.56 -8.64
CA LYS A 122 -0.22 20.04 -9.49
C LYS A 122 -0.34 21.57 -9.59
N LYS A 123 0.04 22.33 -8.56
CA LYS A 123 -0.02 23.81 -8.56
C LYS A 123 1.33 24.48 -8.92
N GLY A 124 2.29 23.69 -9.42
CA GLY A 124 3.58 24.14 -9.94
C GLY A 124 3.77 23.71 -11.39
N GLU A 125 2.89 24.15 -12.30
CA GLU A 125 3.21 24.06 -13.71
C GLU A 125 4.36 25.03 -14.01
N ASN A 126 5.44 24.41 -14.50
CA ASN A 126 6.68 24.96 -15.03
C ASN A 126 7.78 25.23 -13.99
N ASP A 127 8.89 24.51 -14.18
CA ASP A 127 10.24 24.73 -13.62
C ASP A 127 10.60 24.19 -12.23
N ILE A 128 10.27 22.93 -11.95
CA ILE A 128 11.08 22.13 -11.02
C ILE A 128 11.46 20.82 -11.69
N SER A 129 12.57 20.82 -12.41
CA SER A 129 13.28 19.62 -12.83
C SER A 129 13.83 18.93 -11.59
N ILE A 130 13.06 18.00 -11.03
CA ILE A 130 13.53 17.11 -9.96
C ILE A 130 14.40 16.03 -10.62
N PRO A 131 15.71 15.96 -10.33
CA PRO A 131 16.51 14.82 -10.76
C PRO A 131 15.98 13.58 -10.06
N LEU A 132 15.74 12.55 -10.84
CA LEU A 132 15.42 11.22 -10.36
C LEU A 132 16.73 10.60 -9.84
N ASN A 133 17.14 10.91 -8.62
CA ASN A 133 18.07 10.13 -7.79
C ASN A 133 18.29 10.84 -6.45
N ASP A 134 18.07 10.11 -5.36
CA ASP A 134 18.91 10.06 -4.15
C ASP A 134 18.09 9.43 -3.01
N THR A 135 18.14 8.10 -3.00
CA THR A 135 18.08 7.28 -1.80
C THR A 135 19.32 7.58 -0.97
N THR A 136 19.22 8.51 -0.01
CA THR A 136 20.24 8.69 1.02
C THR A 136 19.93 7.77 2.20
N ASP A 137 20.66 6.66 2.26
CA ASP A 137 21.39 6.14 3.42
C ASP A 137 20.89 6.64 4.78
N TYR A 138 19.99 5.86 5.39
CA TYR A 138 19.71 5.91 6.82
C TYR A 138 20.53 4.80 7.48
N GLU A 139 21.64 5.18 8.10
CA GLU A 139 22.36 4.35 9.06
C GLU A 139 21.39 3.97 10.19
N SER A 140 20.91 2.74 10.16
CA SER A 140 20.30 2.11 11.33
C SER A 140 21.37 1.24 11.96
N SER A 141 21.87 1.72 13.09
CA SER A 141 22.78 1.06 14.02
C SER A 141 22.48 -0.42 14.21
N ASP A 142 23.58 -1.18 14.24
CA ASP A 142 23.70 -2.57 14.65
C ASP A 142 22.73 -2.95 15.78
N VAL A 143 21.77 -3.81 15.45
CA VAL A 143 21.11 -4.65 16.45
C VAL A 143 21.79 -6.00 16.36
N GLN A 144 22.35 -6.37 17.50
CA GLN A 144 23.22 -7.50 17.75
C GLN A 144 22.69 -8.79 17.12
N ASN A 145 23.63 -9.52 16.51
CA ASN A 145 23.48 -10.94 16.23
C ASN A 145 23.27 -11.64 17.58
N ASP A 146 22.02 -11.98 17.87
CA ASP A 146 21.74 -13.08 18.78
C ASP A 146 21.71 -14.35 17.92
N ASP A 147 22.84 -15.06 17.98
CA ASP A 147 22.96 -16.46 17.62
C ASP A 147 21.82 -17.25 18.26
N ASP A 148 21.00 -17.91 17.45
CA ASP A 148 20.22 -19.06 17.89
C ASP A 148 19.97 -20.00 16.71
N ASP A 149 20.81 -21.04 16.70
CA ASP A 149 20.49 -22.43 16.36
C ASP A 149 20.71 -22.89 14.90
N ASP A 150 21.92 -23.41 14.70
CA ASP A 150 22.40 -24.38 13.71
C ASP A 150 21.52 -25.64 13.65
N GLY A 151 20.30 -25.49 13.13
CA GLY A 151 19.51 -26.62 12.68
C GLY A 151 19.75 -26.86 11.20
N ASP A 152 20.69 -27.74 10.87
CA ASP A 152 20.75 -28.49 9.60
C ASP A 152 19.32 -28.99 9.29
N LYS A 153 18.61 -28.26 8.43
CA LYS A 153 17.22 -28.60 8.09
C LYS A 153 17.28 -29.38 6.80
N ASP A 154 17.20 -30.70 6.94
CA ASP A 154 16.72 -31.57 5.88
C ASP A 154 15.36 -31.02 5.40
N LEU A 155 15.40 -30.24 4.32
CA LEU A 155 14.22 -29.71 3.66
C LEU A 155 13.69 -30.82 2.77
N SER A 156 12.43 -31.20 3.02
CA SER A 156 11.73 -32.23 2.27
C SER A 156 10.55 -31.62 1.52
N ALA A 157 10.13 -32.28 0.44
CA ALA A 157 8.91 -31.91 -0.27
C ALA A 157 7.71 -31.96 0.69
N GLY A 158 6.95 -30.87 0.77
CA GLY A 158 5.82 -30.69 1.67
C GLY A 158 6.08 -29.77 2.87
N ASP A 159 7.33 -29.33 3.08
CA ASP A 159 7.67 -28.39 4.14
C ASP A 159 7.31 -26.95 3.80
N PHE A 160 6.84 -26.19 4.79
CA PHE A 160 6.63 -24.75 4.65
C PHE A 160 7.87 -24.01 5.14
N VAL A 161 8.32 -23.01 4.38
CA VAL A 161 9.52 -22.23 4.67
C VAL A 161 9.26 -20.74 4.51
N ILE A 162 9.95 -19.93 5.33
CA ILE A 162 10.08 -18.49 5.12
C ILE A 162 11.32 -18.28 4.26
N VAL A 163 11.12 -17.60 3.15
CA VAL A 163 12.17 -17.26 2.18
C VAL A 163 12.34 -15.76 2.15
N ASN A 164 13.59 -15.30 2.14
CA ASN A 164 13.92 -13.91 2.00
C ASN A 164 14.26 -13.59 0.53
N PHE A 165 13.52 -12.66 -0.06
CA PHE A 165 13.81 -12.14 -1.39
C PHE A 165 14.45 -10.77 -1.30
N ALA A 166 15.65 -10.64 -1.87
CA ALA A 166 16.28 -9.35 -2.08
C ALA A 166 15.54 -8.57 -3.18
N GLY A 167 14.80 -7.54 -2.78
CA GLY A 167 14.24 -6.56 -3.72
C GLY A 167 15.24 -5.45 -4.06
N LYS A 168 14.84 -4.55 -4.96
CA LYS A 168 15.69 -3.42 -5.41
C LYS A 168 16.10 -2.47 -4.29
N THR A 169 15.25 -2.31 -3.27
CA THR A 169 15.45 -1.34 -2.18
C THR A 169 15.30 -1.93 -0.79
N LYS A 170 14.66 -3.10 -0.67
CA LYS A 170 14.44 -3.80 0.60
C LYS A 170 14.32 -5.30 0.36
N SER A 171 14.71 -6.10 1.34
CA SER A 171 14.31 -7.50 1.38
C SER A 171 12.86 -7.63 1.81
N TYR A 172 12.13 -8.58 1.25
CA TYR A 172 10.81 -8.99 1.72
C TYR A 172 10.81 -10.49 1.98
N ASN A 173 9.95 -10.94 2.88
CA ASN A 173 9.85 -12.34 3.22
C ASN A 173 8.55 -12.92 2.67
N ASP A 174 8.63 -14.08 2.04
CA ASP A 174 7.47 -14.82 1.57
C ASP A 174 7.43 -16.22 2.19
N ILE A 175 6.25 -16.82 2.23
CA ILE A 175 6.10 -18.20 2.68
C ILE A 175 5.97 -19.10 1.46
N GLY A 176 6.88 -20.05 1.32
CA GLY A 176 6.85 -21.08 0.28
C GLY A 176 6.45 -22.44 0.84
N LEU A 177 5.70 -23.22 0.06
CA LEU A 177 5.60 -24.67 0.20
C LEU A 177 6.65 -25.31 -0.72
N VAL A 178 7.56 -26.08 -0.15
CA VAL A 178 8.58 -26.81 -0.90
C VAL A 178 7.91 -27.93 -1.70
N GLU A 179 7.99 -27.86 -3.03
CA GLU A 179 7.48 -28.93 -3.92
C GLU A 179 8.59 -29.93 -4.27
N LYS A 180 9.78 -29.43 -4.59
CA LYS A 180 10.94 -30.25 -4.98
C LYS A 180 12.23 -29.63 -4.46
N VAL A 181 13.21 -30.49 -4.22
CA VAL A 181 14.52 -30.11 -3.69
C VAL A 181 15.59 -30.67 -4.62
N ASP A 182 16.25 -29.80 -5.35
CA ASP A 182 17.24 -30.13 -6.38
C ASP A 182 18.62 -29.66 -5.91
N GLY A 183 19.24 -30.44 -5.01
CA GLY A 183 20.59 -30.16 -4.51
C GLY A 183 20.69 -28.84 -3.77
N ALA A 184 21.23 -27.80 -4.41
CA ALA A 184 21.39 -26.47 -3.81
C ALA A 184 20.13 -25.58 -3.93
N ASP A 185 19.22 -25.92 -4.84
CA ASP A 185 18.04 -25.15 -5.16
C ASP A 185 16.76 -25.88 -4.75
N ILE A 186 15.71 -25.11 -4.49
CA ILE A 186 14.41 -25.60 -4.06
C ILE A 186 13.35 -24.99 -4.97
N ASN A 187 12.46 -25.82 -5.50
CA ASN A 187 11.25 -25.33 -6.14
C ASN A 187 10.16 -25.21 -5.09
N ALA A 188 9.63 -24.00 -4.90
CA ALA A 188 8.55 -23.75 -3.96
C ALA A 188 7.40 -22.95 -4.58
N LYS A 189 6.21 -23.23 -4.08
CA LYS A 189 4.97 -22.52 -4.40
C LYS A 189 4.67 -21.50 -3.31
N PHE A 190 4.48 -20.24 -3.66
CA PHE A 190 4.35 -19.17 -2.68
C PHE A 190 2.90 -18.94 -2.23
N LEU A 191 2.77 -18.67 -0.94
CA LEU A 191 1.55 -18.29 -0.30
C LEU A 191 1.52 -16.78 -0.13
N ARG A 192 0.35 -16.19 -0.40
CA ARG A 192 0.10 -14.76 -0.19
C ARG A 192 -0.72 -14.54 1.08
N ARG A 193 -0.39 -13.51 1.84
CA ARG A 193 -1.21 -13.06 2.97
C ARG A 193 -2.54 -12.48 2.47
N SER A 194 -3.65 -13.00 3.02
CA SER A 194 -4.99 -12.43 2.82
C SER A 194 -5.19 -11.23 3.75
N SER A 195 -5.88 -10.19 3.25
CA SER A 195 -6.29 -9.04 4.07
C SER A 195 -7.29 -9.40 5.16
N LYS A 196 -8.01 -10.52 5.00
CA LYS A 196 -8.93 -11.05 6.02
C LYS A 196 -8.15 -11.87 7.04
N LYS A 197 -8.44 -11.63 8.32
CA LYS A 197 -7.95 -12.41 9.46
C LYS A 197 -8.89 -13.59 9.77
N SER A 198 -8.37 -14.61 10.44
CA SER A 198 -9.17 -15.68 11.03
C SER A 198 -10.06 -15.15 12.16
N LEU A 199 -11.00 -15.97 12.61
CA LEU A 199 -11.83 -15.69 13.79
C LEU A 199 -10.96 -15.40 15.03
N ASP A 200 -9.83 -16.11 15.14
CA ASP A 200 -8.85 -15.96 16.23
C ASP A 200 -7.82 -14.84 15.99
N GLY A 201 -8.06 -13.96 15.01
CA GLY A 201 -7.16 -12.84 14.68
C GLY A 201 -5.88 -13.20 13.94
N LYS A 202 -5.60 -14.49 13.71
CA LYS A 202 -4.41 -14.98 12.98
C LYS A 202 -4.46 -14.67 11.48
N PRO A 203 -3.31 -14.41 10.82
CA PRO A 203 -3.26 -14.20 9.38
C PRO A 203 -3.68 -15.47 8.62
N ILE A 204 -4.39 -15.27 7.51
CA ILE A 204 -4.78 -16.34 6.58
C ILE A 204 -3.89 -16.23 5.35
N PHE A 205 -3.40 -17.37 4.87
CA PHE A 205 -2.58 -17.47 3.69
C PHE A 205 -3.25 -18.32 2.61
N THR A 206 -3.07 -17.97 1.35
CA THR A 206 -3.62 -18.70 0.19
C THR A 206 -2.61 -18.75 -0.94
N PHE A 207 -2.58 -19.84 -1.68
CA PHE A 207 -1.81 -19.89 -2.93
C PHE A 207 -2.36 -18.89 -3.94
N LYS A 208 -1.46 -18.29 -4.68
CA LYS A 208 -1.77 -17.49 -5.86
C LYS A 208 -1.56 -18.37 -7.10
N GLU A 209 -2.44 -18.21 -8.09
CA GLU A 209 -2.33 -18.95 -9.35
C GLU A 209 -0.99 -18.63 -10.03
N ASN A 210 -0.22 -19.67 -10.35
CA ASN A 210 1.08 -19.61 -11.04
C ASN A 210 2.22 -18.88 -10.29
N ASP A 211 2.20 -18.86 -8.96
CA ASP A 211 3.27 -18.28 -8.14
C ASP A 211 4.21 -19.38 -7.64
N GLU A 212 5.08 -19.84 -8.54
CA GLU A 212 6.09 -20.88 -8.34
C GLU A 212 7.47 -20.33 -8.69
N GLY A 213 8.49 -20.72 -7.95
CA GLY A 213 9.84 -20.23 -8.18
C GLY A 213 10.92 -21.15 -7.65
N VAL A 214 12.10 -21.03 -8.26
CA VAL A 214 13.32 -21.70 -7.83
C VAL A 214 14.08 -20.78 -6.89
N ILE A 215 14.45 -21.30 -5.73
CA ILE A 215 15.02 -20.55 -4.62
C ILE A 215 16.30 -21.25 -4.16
N PRO A 216 17.41 -20.51 -4.03
CA PRO A 216 18.60 -21.03 -3.38
C PRO A 216 18.34 -21.38 -1.91
N ARG A 217 18.87 -22.51 -1.43
CA ARG A 217 18.77 -22.91 -0.01
C ARG A 217 19.22 -21.84 0.97
N LYS A 218 20.22 -21.03 0.59
CA LYS A 218 20.75 -19.90 1.40
C LYS A 218 19.72 -18.82 1.72
N ASP A 219 18.68 -18.67 0.89
CA ASP A 219 17.67 -17.63 1.05
C ASP A 219 16.52 -18.09 1.98
N VAL A 220 16.54 -19.36 2.41
CA VAL A 220 15.60 -19.92 3.37
C VAL A 220 16.01 -19.50 4.78
N ARG A 221 15.18 -18.67 5.42
CA ARG A 221 15.39 -18.21 6.80
C ARG A 221 14.96 -19.25 7.82
N LYS A 222 13.79 -19.85 7.63
CA LYS A 222 13.17 -20.68 8.67
C LYS A 222 12.15 -21.68 8.12
N LYS A 223 12.16 -22.90 8.66
CA LYS A 223 11.09 -23.90 8.46
C LYS A 223 9.91 -23.59 9.40
N LEU A 224 8.71 -23.60 8.85
CA LEU A 224 7.45 -23.36 9.55
C LEU A 224 6.78 -24.68 9.95
N PRO A 225 6.02 -24.69 11.06
CA PRO A 225 5.19 -25.84 11.42
C PRO A 225 4.07 -26.03 10.40
N THR A 226 3.55 -27.25 10.32
CA THR A 226 2.43 -27.58 9.42
C THR A 226 1.22 -26.70 9.71
N PRO A 227 0.69 -25.97 8.72
CA PRO A 227 -0.45 -25.08 8.90
C PRO A 227 -1.76 -25.85 9.06
N GLN A 228 -2.70 -25.23 9.77
CA GLN A 228 -4.08 -25.69 9.86
C GLN A 228 -4.83 -25.27 8.59
N LYS A 229 -5.44 -26.24 7.90
CA LYS A 229 -6.33 -26.00 6.76
C LYS A 229 -7.74 -25.68 7.26
N LEU A 230 -8.39 -24.65 6.71
CA LEU A 230 -9.80 -24.38 7.00
C LEU A 230 -10.68 -25.37 6.22
N GLY A 231 -11.24 -26.38 6.88
CA GLY A 231 -12.06 -27.40 6.22
C GLY A 231 -13.43 -26.91 5.70
N GLY A 232 -14.14 -27.83 5.03
CA GLY A 232 -15.59 -27.76 4.76
C GLY A 232 -15.99 -27.47 3.31
N THR A 233 -15.22 -26.65 2.58
CA THR A 233 -15.43 -26.43 1.15
C THR A 233 -14.08 -26.36 0.44
N ALA A 234 -13.99 -26.78 -0.83
CA ALA A 234 -12.75 -26.72 -1.61
C ALA A 234 -12.08 -25.32 -1.58
N ARG A 235 -12.89 -24.24 -1.55
CA ARG A 235 -12.40 -22.85 -1.41
C ARG A 235 -11.77 -22.54 -0.05
N ARG A 236 -12.23 -23.18 1.02
CA ARG A 236 -11.66 -23.01 2.37
C ARG A 236 -10.42 -23.88 2.57
N GLU A 237 -10.36 -25.05 1.93
CA GLU A 237 -9.21 -25.98 2.03
C GLU A 237 -7.92 -25.40 1.46
N GLN A 238 -8.02 -24.43 0.55
CA GLN A 238 -6.90 -23.67 0.00
C GLN A 238 -6.38 -22.56 0.95
N LYS A 239 -6.97 -22.41 2.14
CA LYS A 239 -6.58 -21.41 3.15
C LYS A 239 -5.79 -22.07 4.28
N PHE A 240 -4.63 -21.48 4.57
CA PHE A 240 -3.69 -21.93 5.57
C PHE A 240 -3.60 -20.93 6.71
N ILE A 241 -3.64 -21.43 7.94
CA ILE A 241 -3.38 -20.65 9.16
C ILE A 241 -2.23 -21.33 9.89
N PHE A 242 -1.15 -20.60 10.14
CA PHE A 242 -0.04 -21.14 10.90
C PHE A 242 -0.28 -20.96 12.40
N PRO A 243 0.10 -21.96 13.22
CA PRO A 243 -0.08 -21.88 14.66
C PRO A 243 0.85 -20.85 15.32
N CYS A 244 2.02 -20.57 14.71
CA CYS A 244 3.03 -19.62 15.20
C CYS A 244 2.75 -18.16 14.77
N SER A 245 3.26 -17.21 15.55
CA SER A 245 3.21 -15.79 15.18
C SER A 245 4.19 -15.49 14.05
N ILE A 246 3.66 -15.11 12.88
CA ILE A 246 4.42 -14.77 11.67
C ILE A 246 4.56 -13.24 11.52
N ASP A 247 3.86 -12.46 12.34
CA ASP A 247 3.85 -10.99 12.23
C ASP A 247 5.24 -10.35 12.41
N LYS A 248 6.17 -11.03 13.11
CA LYS A 248 7.56 -10.58 13.28
C LYS A 248 8.37 -10.56 11.98
N TRP A 249 7.95 -11.30 10.95
CA TRP A 249 8.71 -11.50 9.72
C TRP A 249 8.22 -10.65 8.54
N ASP A 250 7.23 -9.76 8.75
CA ASP A 250 6.64 -8.87 7.72
C ASP A 250 6.37 -9.56 6.38
N VAL A 251 5.65 -10.69 6.42
CA VAL A 251 5.31 -11.49 5.23
C VAL A 251 4.21 -10.82 4.41
N MET A 252 4.43 -10.67 3.09
CA MET A 252 3.54 -9.98 2.14
C MET A 252 2.35 -10.79 1.59
#